data_AF-A0AAD1WMT8-F1
#
_entry.id   AF-A0AAD1WMT8-F1
#
_cell.length_a   1.000
_cell.length_b   1.000
_cell.length_c   1.000
_cell.angle_alpha   90.00
_cell.angle_beta   90.00
_cell.angle_gamma   90.00
#
_symmetry.space_group_name_H-M   'P 1'
#
loop_
_entity.id
_entity.type
_entity.pdbx_description
1 polymer ?
#
loop_
_entity_poly.entity_id
_entity_poly.type
_entity_poly.pdbx_seq_one_letter_code
_entity_poly.pdbx_strand_id
1 'polypeptide(L)'
;MISLLGYLFTFSALATGGFTLSCISCFSNLSSNGSCTGNNVTCPSDYVCASSFMEIKDLGGVNIRVVRSCQPQTMCDAVASMSYSGGRINTGVSCCLTDNCSPAYPTWPSNNSQNGLKCPTCIRTNSSCTPSVSLLCTGYENVCGVQTINSSSGVQMFYGCATGAFCEIANISMNASRVSKDFTYSCNTTPAGSVLECTSCFVSGATSCKGSSVFCPQGYVCASIFTKTATKDGETVNLIRSCQPVRKCSQYGTMSYSGAKISFLSKCCANNNCTPSIPTWPNSNSTVKRRTCPSCSSNNSSCTYSNEIQCTGNETICVSRNLQTSGAMSEEEAIRGCGTTSLCFLKSLSATGGGVNVKMNFTCYSGGSILRYGILFPFWIFNYLLQTL
;
A
#
# COMPACT_ATOMS: atom_id res chain seq x y z
N MET A 1 64.10 -15.28 -35.96
CA MET A 1 64.62 -14.80 -34.66
C MET A 1 63.75 -13.64 -34.23
N ILE A 2 63.33 -13.63 -32.95
CA ILE A 2 62.42 -12.67 -32.29
C ILE A 2 60.93 -12.91 -32.61
N SER A 3 59.99 -13.03 -31.67
CA SER A 3 59.99 -13.38 -30.24
C SER A 3 58.51 -13.52 -29.88
N LEU A 4 58.15 -14.53 -29.07
CA LEU A 4 56.88 -14.57 -28.36
C LEU A 4 56.68 -13.30 -27.54
N LEU A 5 55.49 -12.70 -27.58
CA LEU A 5 55.01 -11.86 -26.48
C LEU A 5 53.51 -12.11 -26.28
N GLY A 6 53.26 -12.81 -25.18
CA GLY A 6 51.95 -13.32 -24.78
C GLY A 6 50.94 -12.23 -24.45
N TYR A 7 49.71 -12.50 -24.88
CA TYR A 7 48.52 -11.81 -24.40
C TYR A 7 48.27 -12.18 -22.94
N LEU A 8 48.68 -11.30 -22.04
CA LEU A 8 48.25 -11.28 -20.64
C LEU A 8 46.75 -10.92 -20.60
N PHE A 9 45.89 -11.94 -20.56
CA PHE A 9 44.51 -11.78 -20.10
C PHE A 9 44.53 -11.50 -18.59
N THR A 10 44.56 -10.22 -18.23
CA THR A 10 44.25 -9.79 -16.87
C THR A 10 42.74 -9.93 -16.69
N PHE A 11 42.31 -11.00 -16.02
CA PHE A 11 40.99 -11.08 -15.42
C PHE A 11 40.89 -9.98 -14.35
N SER A 12 40.34 -8.82 -14.71
CA SER A 12 39.93 -7.83 -13.74
C SER A 12 38.80 -8.44 -12.91
N ALA A 13 39.12 -8.80 -11.67
CA ALA A 13 38.13 -9.15 -10.67
C ALA A 13 37.10 -8.01 -10.60
N LEU A 14 35.85 -8.30 -10.95
CA LEU A 14 34.72 -7.47 -10.57
C LEU A 14 34.64 -7.54 -9.04
N ALA A 15 35.36 -6.64 -8.37
CA ALA A 15 35.03 -6.28 -7.02
C ALA A 15 33.63 -5.68 -7.08
N THR A 16 32.63 -6.45 -6.67
CA THR A 16 31.35 -5.89 -6.24
C THR A 16 31.66 -5.06 -5.00
N GLY A 17 32.15 -3.85 -5.21
CA GLY A 17 32.28 -2.84 -4.19
C GLY A 17 30.86 -2.52 -3.73
N GLY A 18 30.42 -3.15 -2.64
CA GLY A 18 29.26 -2.67 -1.91
C GLY A 18 29.57 -1.24 -1.51
N PHE A 19 28.93 -0.26 -2.15
CA PHE A 19 29.09 1.14 -1.79
C PHE A 19 28.67 1.30 -0.32
N THR A 20 29.63 1.59 0.56
CA THR A 20 29.35 1.86 1.98
C THR A 20 28.99 3.33 2.11
N LEU A 21 27.70 3.61 2.28
CA LEU A 21 27.19 4.98 2.44
C LEU A 21 27.69 5.61 3.75
N SER A 22 28.16 6.86 3.69
CA SER A 22 28.55 7.66 4.86
C SER A 22 27.58 8.81 5.08
N CYS A 23 27.06 8.97 6.29
CA CYS A 23 26.04 9.98 6.62
C CYS A 23 26.46 10.84 7.82
N ILE A 24 25.93 12.06 7.89
CA ILE A 24 26.12 12.93 9.05
C ILE A 24 25.24 12.43 10.20
N SER A 25 25.83 12.26 11.39
CA SER A 25 25.11 11.97 12.64
C SER A 25 25.11 13.18 13.56
N CYS A 26 23.92 13.75 13.83
CA CYS A 26 23.78 14.94 14.69
C CYS A 26 22.37 15.13 15.26
N PHE A 27 22.30 15.98 16.30
CA PHE A 27 21.07 16.47 16.91
C PHE A 27 21.17 17.99 17.12
N SER A 28 20.11 18.75 16.82
CA SER A 28 20.05 20.18 17.16
C SER A 28 18.61 20.63 17.44
N ASN A 29 18.49 21.64 18.30
CA ASN A 29 17.25 22.40 18.50
C ASN A 29 17.41 23.74 17.78
N LEU A 30 16.43 24.09 16.96
CA LEU A 30 16.43 25.23 16.06
C LEU A 30 15.15 26.06 16.29
N SER A 31 15.24 27.36 16.08
CA SER A 31 14.10 28.29 16.09
C SER A 31 13.50 28.55 14.70
N SER A 32 14.15 28.05 13.64
CA SER A 32 13.73 28.16 12.24
C SER A 32 14.29 26.99 11.42
N ASN A 33 13.93 26.91 10.13
CA ASN A 33 14.49 25.90 9.23
C ASN A 33 16.03 26.00 9.23
N GLY A 34 16.71 24.90 9.52
CA GLY A 34 18.15 24.86 9.67
C GLY A 34 18.70 23.44 9.64
N SER A 35 20.01 23.33 9.74
CA SER A 35 20.74 22.06 9.69
C SER A 35 21.45 21.78 11.01
N CYS A 36 21.86 20.54 11.23
CA CYS A 36 22.80 20.19 12.29
C CYS A 36 24.13 19.76 11.68
N THR A 37 25.22 20.09 12.37
CA THR A 37 26.58 19.64 12.05
C THR A 37 26.98 18.52 13.01
N GLY A 38 27.63 17.48 12.49
CA GLY A 38 28.10 16.37 13.31
C GLY A 38 29.14 15.52 12.59
N ASN A 39 29.41 14.35 13.13
CA ASN A 39 30.42 13.45 12.61
C ASN A 39 29.85 12.59 11.48
N ASN A 40 30.70 12.23 10.53
CA ASN A 40 30.35 11.25 9.51
C ASN A 40 30.39 9.84 10.12
N VAL A 41 29.34 9.07 9.87
CA VAL A 41 29.20 7.68 10.31
C VAL A 41 28.94 6.80 9.10
N THR A 42 29.56 5.62 9.08
CA THR A 42 29.31 4.62 8.03
C THR A 42 28.01 3.90 8.33
N CYS A 43 27.11 3.82 7.35
CA CYS A 43 25.83 3.16 7.51
C CYS A 43 25.91 1.65 7.27
N PRO A 44 25.07 0.87 7.96
CA PRO A 44 24.84 -0.53 7.62
C PRO A 44 24.30 -0.69 6.18
N SER A 45 24.42 -1.89 5.63
CA SER A 45 23.73 -2.27 4.39
C SER A 45 22.22 -2.05 4.55
N ASP A 46 21.55 -1.58 3.50
CA ASP A 46 20.12 -1.24 3.44
C ASP A 46 19.67 0.02 4.22
N TYR A 47 20.62 0.80 4.75
CA TYR A 47 20.35 2.07 5.41
C TYR A 47 20.64 3.25 4.48
N VAL A 48 19.93 4.35 4.72
CA VAL A 48 20.05 5.60 3.97
C VAL A 48 20.35 6.76 4.91
N CYS A 49 20.85 7.87 4.37
CA CYS A 49 20.99 9.09 5.16
C CYS A 49 19.60 9.70 5.36
N ALA A 50 19.17 9.84 6.61
CA ALA A 50 17.87 10.41 6.94
C ALA A 50 18.02 11.69 7.76
N SER A 51 17.11 12.65 7.53
CA SER A 51 16.85 13.79 8.40
C SER A 51 15.45 13.67 8.96
N SER A 52 15.36 13.44 10.27
CA SER A 52 14.12 13.47 11.03
C SER A 52 13.91 14.85 11.61
N PHE A 53 12.74 15.43 11.37
CA PHE A 53 12.34 16.74 11.87
C PHE A 53 11.13 16.60 12.78
N MET A 54 11.16 17.29 13.91
CA MET A 54 10.01 17.47 14.80
C MET A 54 9.81 18.95 15.05
N GLU A 55 8.73 19.52 14.54
CA GLU A 55 8.34 20.91 14.72
C GLU A 55 7.21 20.98 15.75
N ILE A 56 7.46 21.68 16.86
CA ILE A 56 6.47 21.97 17.88
C ILE A 56 6.07 23.44 17.73
N LYS A 57 4.79 23.69 17.49
CA LYS A 57 4.18 25.01 17.40
C LYS A 57 3.22 25.18 18.57
N ASP A 58 3.57 26.04 19.51
CA ASP A 58 2.76 26.35 20.68
C ASP A 58 2.72 27.86 20.94
N LEU A 59 2.13 28.29 22.07
CA LEU A 59 2.07 29.70 22.45
C LEU A 59 3.44 30.35 22.66
N GLY A 60 4.49 29.55 22.92
CA GLY A 60 5.88 29.99 23.05
C GLY A 60 6.60 30.16 21.72
N GLY A 61 5.95 29.86 20.60
CA GLY A 61 6.48 30.00 19.25
C GLY A 61 6.74 28.66 18.57
N VAL A 62 7.79 28.61 17.72
CA VAL A 62 8.15 27.43 16.95
C VAL A 62 9.48 26.87 17.45
N ASN A 63 9.50 25.59 17.83
CA ASN A 63 10.70 24.85 18.16
C ASN A 63 10.87 23.67 17.21
N ILE A 64 11.98 23.63 16.49
CA ILE A 64 12.30 22.55 15.55
C ILE A 64 13.42 21.71 16.13
N ARG A 65 13.25 20.40 16.16
CA ARG A 65 14.30 19.43 16.48
C ARG A 65 14.68 18.72 15.19
N VAL A 66 15.97 18.67 14.89
CA VAL A 66 16.51 17.92 13.76
C VAL A 66 17.43 16.82 14.27
N VAL A 67 17.25 15.62 13.73
CA VAL A 67 18.17 14.50 13.89
C VAL A 67 18.60 14.03 12.53
N ARG A 68 19.90 13.82 12.37
CA ARG A 68 20.46 13.13 11.21
C ARG A 68 21.15 11.86 11.66
N SER A 69 20.89 10.79 10.93
CA SER A 69 21.48 9.47 11.18
C SER A 69 21.26 8.54 10.00
N CYS A 70 21.91 7.38 10.04
CA CYS A 70 21.52 6.26 9.20
C CYS A 70 20.14 5.75 9.67
N GLN A 71 19.20 5.54 8.74
CA GLN A 71 17.91 4.90 9.04
C GLN A 71 17.51 3.90 7.94
N PRO A 72 16.63 2.92 8.24
CA PRO A 72 16.05 2.05 7.23
C PRO A 72 15.29 2.85 6.16
N GLN A 73 15.41 2.45 4.90
CA GLN A 73 14.72 3.12 3.79
C GLN A 73 13.18 3.16 3.96
N THR A 74 12.60 2.22 4.70
CA THR A 74 11.15 2.17 4.97
C THR A 74 10.62 3.36 5.77
N MET A 75 11.50 4.13 6.42
CA MET A 75 11.12 5.30 7.24
C MET A 75 11.04 6.60 6.42
N CYS A 76 11.43 6.57 5.14
CA CYS A 76 11.53 7.76 4.31
C CYS A 76 10.16 8.29 3.87
N ASP A 77 10.11 9.61 3.64
CA ASP A 77 8.94 10.35 3.18
C ASP A 77 7.70 10.22 4.10
N ALA A 78 7.93 9.81 5.35
CA ALA A 78 6.93 9.82 6.39
C ALA A 78 6.69 11.27 6.84
N VAL A 79 5.45 11.73 6.82
CA VAL A 79 5.03 13.02 7.36
C VAL A 79 3.77 12.83 8.18
N ALA A 80 3.76 13.39 9.37
CA ALA A 80 2.67 13.20 10.32
C ALA A 80 2.46 14.44 11.19
N SER A 81 1.28 14.50 11.81
CA SER A 81 0.86 15.64 12.61
C SER A 81 0.03 15.22 13.81
N MET A 82 0.16 15.98 14.90
CA MET A 82 -0.61 15.84 16.13
C MET A 82 -0.96 17.21 16.72
N SER A 83 -2.24 17.45 17.01
CA SER A 83 -2.72 18.64 17.71
C SER A 83 -3.19 18.30 19.12
N TYR A 84 -2.92 19.22 20.05
CA TYR A 84 -3.31 19.14 21.46
C TYR A 84 -3.78 20.51 21.95
N SER A 85 -4.34 20.61 23.16
CA SER A 85 -4.90 21.86 23.69
C SER A 85 -3.93 23.04 23.79
N GLY A 86 -2.62 22.81 23.70
CA GLY A 86 -1.59 23.85 23.78
C GLY A 86 -0.84 24.12 22.47
N GLY A 87 -1.11 23.38 21.39
CA GLY A 87 -0.35 23.52 20.16
C GLY A 87 -0.45 22.35 19.20
N ARG A 88 0.53 22.29 18.28
CA ARG A 88 0.63 21.27 17.23
C ARG A 88 2.06 20.77 17.11
N ILE A 89 2.22 19.48 16.86
CA ILE A 89 3.48 18.79 16.61
C ILE A 89 3.43 18.24 15.20
N ASN A 90 4.35 18.65 14.35
CA ASN A 90 4.58 18.03 13.05
C ASN A 90 5.87 17.22 13.11
N THR A 91 5.86 16.03 12.54
CA THR A 91 7.04 15.18 12.46
C THR A 91 7.19 14.63 11.06
N GLY A 92 8.41 14.49 10.58
CA GLY A 92 8.65 13.88 9.28
C GLY A 92 10.09 13.49 9.04
N VAL A 93 10.29 12.60 8.08
CA VAL A 93 11.58 12.02 7.73
C VAL A 93 11.82 12.17 6.24
N SER A 94 12.95 12.76 5.87
CA SER A 94 13.40 12.86 4.48
C SER A 94 14.74 12.14 4.32
N CYS A 95 14.95 11.49 3.19
CA CYS A 95 16.10 10.62 2.97
C CYS A 95 16.86 10.94 1.67
N CYS A 96 18.11 10.48 1.60
CA CYS A 96 18.91 10.49 0.38
C CYS A 96 19.96 9.36 0.39
N LEU A 97 20.49 9.05 -0.80
CA LEU A 97 21.31 7.88 -1.10
C LEU A 97 22.77 8.23 -1.44
N THR A 98 23.20 9.46 -1.20
CA THR A 98 24.56 9.92 -1.51
C THR A 98 25.33 10.26 -0.23
N ASP A 99 26.66 10.13 -0.28
CA ASP A 99 27.49 10.41 0.90
C ASP A 99 27.30 11.84 1.41
N ASN A 100 27.16 11.96 2.72
CA ASN A 100 27.04 13.21 3.47
C ASN A 100 25.90 14.12 2.99
N CYS A 101 24.89 13.52 2.35
CA CYS A 101 23.76 14.27 1.86
C CYS A 101 22.92 14.83 3.01
N SER A 102 22.26 15.94 2.72
CA SER A 102 21.50 16.74 3.68
C SER A 102 20.05 16.81 3.20
N PRO A 103 19.20 15.81 3.52
CA PRO A 103 17.81 15.83 3.12
C PRO A 103 17.11 17.15 3.50
N ALA A 104 16.23 17.60 2.61
CA ALA A 104 15.52 18.86 2.78
C ALA A 104 14.50 18.80 3.92
N TYR A 105 14.12 19.97 4.42
CA TYR A 105 13.05 20.11 5.40
C TYR A 105 11.70 19.75 4.75
N PRO A 106 10.87 18.88 5.37
CA PRO A 106 9.61 18.43 4.79
C PRO A 106 8.57 19.53 4.75
N THR A 107 7.63 19.43 3.81
CA THR A 107 6.46 20.31 3.76
C THR A 107 5.35 19.74 4.63
N TRP A 108 4.86 20.54 5.58
CA TRP A 108 3.81 20.10 6.50
C TRP A 108 2.43 20.16 5.83
N PRO A 109 1.55 19.16 6.07
CA PRO A 109 0.17 19.23 5.63
C PRO A 109 -0.53 20.43 6.30
N SER A 110 -1.05 21.36 5.51
CA SER A 110 -1.78 22.53 6.01
C SER A 110 -3.26 22.42 5.62
N ASN A 111 -4.08 21.96 6.56
CA ASN A 111 -5.53 22.04 6.46
C ASN A 111 -6.10 22.21 7.87
N ASN A 112 -6.59 23.41 8.16
CA ASN A 112 -7.15 23.78 9.46
C ASN A 112 -8.66 23.58 9.54
N SER A 113 -9.28 23.04 8.48
CA SER A 113 -10.72 22.77 8.47
C SER A 113 -11.03 21.65 9.45
N GLN A 114 -12.03 21.84 10.30
CA GLN A 114 -12.48 20.80 11.23
C GLN A 114 -12.95 19.57 10.45
N ASN A 115 -12.51 18.38 10.88
CA ASN A 115 -12.82 17.13 10.20
C ASN A 115 -13.88 16.27 10.92
N GLY A 116 -14.46 16.81 12.00
CA GLY A 116 -15.55 16.17 12.75
C GLY A 116 -15.11 15.20 13.84
N LEU A 117 -13.83 14.81 13.92
CA LEU A 117 -13.31 14.01 15.04
C LEU A 117 -13.13 14.89 16.28
N LYS A 118 -13.54 14.37 17.44
CA LYS A 118 -13.25 14.97 18.74
C LYS A 118 -12.37 14.03 19.55
N CYS A 119 -11.19 14.49 19.91
CA CYS A 119 -10.32 13.74 20.80
C CYS A 119 -10.30 14.38 22.18
N PRO A 120 -10.29 13.59 23.27
CA PRO A 120 -9.82 14.09 24.54
C PRO A 120 -8.44 14.74 24.35
N THR A 121 -8.07 15.72 25.16
CA THR A 121 -6.73 16.31 25.08
C THR A 121 -6.18 16.66 26.46
N CYS A 122 -4.88 16.48 26.63
CA CYS A 122 -4.14 16.92 27.80
C CYS A 122 -2.64 17.05 27.48
N ILE A 123 -1.96 17.87 28.28
CA ILE A 123 -0.51 17.98 28.34
C ILE A 123 -0.08 17.86 29.81
N ARG A 124 0.86 16.95 30.09
CA ARG A 124 1.36 16.71 31.45
C ARG A 124 2.84 16.37 31.44
N THR A 125 3.51 16.75 32.53
CA THR A 125 4.89 16.38 32.84
C THR A 125 4.87 15.66 34.19
N ASN A 126 5.54 14.50 34.29
CA ASN A 126 5.74 13.71 35.51
C ASN A 126 4.44 13.32 36.27
N SER A 127 3.32 13.21 35.56
CA SER A 127 1.99 12.87 36.12
C SER A 127 1.11 12.23 35.04
N SER A 128 0.08 11.48 35.43
CA SER A 128 -0.85 10.86 34.47
C SER A 128 -1.64 11.92 33.69
N CYS A 129 -1.75 11.72 32.38
CA CYS A 129 -2.52 12.59 31.49
C CYS A 129 -4.00 12.18 31.57
N THR A 130 -4.76 12.77 32.49
CA THR A 130 -6.22 12.62 32.57
C THR A 130 -6.88 13.73 31.75
N PRO A 131 -7.45 13.44 30.57
CA PRO A 131 -8.05 14.46 29.73
C PRO A 131 -9.31 15.03 30.39
N SER A 132 -9.37 16.35 30.57
CA SER A 132 -10.55 17.05 31.11
C SER A 132 -11.31 17.84 30.03
N VAL A 133 -10.72 17.99 28.85
CA VAL A 133 -11.24 18.78 27.74
C VAL A 133 -11.13 18.00 26.43
N SER A 134 -11.94 18.39 25.45
CA SER A 134 -11.92 17.81 24.10
C SER A 134 -11.44 18.83 23.08
N LEU A 135 -10.71 18.35 22.07
CA LEU A 135 -10.21 19.11 20.94
C LEU A 135 -10.94 18.67 19.67
N LEU A 136 -11.35 19.65 18.86
CA LEU A 136 -11.86 19.40 17.51
C LEU A 136 -10.67 19.18 16.57
N CYS A 137 -10.59 18.01 15.96
CA CYS A 137 -9.49 17.67 15.06
C CYS A 137 -9.64 18.36 13.71
N THR A 138 -8.51 18.60 13.06
CA THR A 138 -8.45 19.37 11.81
C THR A 138 -7.72 18.63 10.70
N GLY A 139 -8.12 18.90 9.46
CA GLY A 139 -7.46 18.38 8.27
C GLY A 139 -7.34 16.85 8.31
N TYR A 140 -6.10 16.38 8.30
CA TYR A 140 -5.74 14.96 8.18
C TYR A 140 -5.68 14.20 9.51
N GLU A 141 -5.92 14.84 10.65
CA GLU A 141 -5.87 14.21 11.97
C GLU A 141 -7.10 13.34 12.22
N ASN A 142 -6.98 12.04 11.98
CA ASN A 142 -8.09 11.10 11.91
C ASN A 142 -8.13 10.07 13.04
N VAL A 143 -7.23 10.17 14.03
CA VAL A 143 -7.18 9.29 15.20
C VAL A 143 -6.90 10.09 16.47
N CYS A 144 -7.23 9.53 17.63
CA CYS A 144 -6.80 10.08 18.91
C CYS A 144 -5.49 9.40 19.34
N GLY A 145 -4.45 10.22 19.52
CA GLY A 145 -3.10 9.76 19.80
C GLY A 145 -2.59 10.26 21.15
N VAL A 146 -1.63 9.54 21.70
CA VAL A 146 -0.75 9.96 22.79
C VAL A 146 0.71 9.84 22.35
N GLN A 147 1.47 10.89 22.57
CA GLN A 147 2.93 10.88 22.51
C GLN A 147 3.47 10.94 23.94
N THR A 148 4.37 10.02 24.25
CA THR A 148 5.12 9.99 25.51
C THR A 148 6.59 10.20 25.21
N ILE A 149 7.21 11.18 25.85
CA ILE A 149 8.63 11.48 25.76
C ILE A 149 9.26 11.12 27.10
N ASN A 150 10.03 10.04 27.13
CA ASN A 150 10.81 9.63 28.29
C ASN A 150 12.19 10.29 28.21
N SER A 151 12.62 10.90 29.30
CA SER A 151 13.92 11.56 29.42
C SER A 151 14.45 11.45 30.85
N SER A 152 15.74 11.75 31.06
CA SER A 152 16.33 11.85 32.40
C SER A 152 15.67 12.92 33.28
N SER A 153 15.09 13.97 32.68
CA SER A 153 14.30 15.01 33.35
C SER A 153 12.86 14.59 33.68
N GLY A 154 12.46 13.38 33.30
CA GLY A 154 11.13 12.82 33.53
C GLY A 154 10.34 12.54 32.25
N VAL A 155 9.03 12.32 32.42
CA VAL A 155 8.10 11.88 31.37
C VAL A 155 7.19 13.03 30.96
N GLN A 156 7.16 13.36 29.67
CA GLN A 156 6.23 14.33 29.10
C GLN A 156 5.20 13.62 28.22
N MET A 157 3.92 13.97 28.36
CA MET A 157 2.84 13.38 27.58
C MET A 157 2.01 14.43 26.88
N PHE A 158 1.71 14.18 25.61
CA PHE A 158 0.78 14.94 24.78
C PHE A 158 -0.34 14.00 24.34
N TYR A 159 -1.59 14.36 24.61
CA TYR A 159 -2.75 13.61 24.18
C TYR A 159 -3.63 14.52 23.32
N GLY A 160 -4.11 14.03 22.17
CA GLY A 160 -4.95 14.83 21.29
C GLY A 160 -5.26 14.17 19.95
N CYS A 161 -5.49 15.00 18.94
CA CYS A 161 -5.78 14.60 17.56
C CYS A 161 -4.48 14.25 16.85
N ALA A 162 -4.42 13.16 16.09
CA ALA A 162 -3.23 12.74 15.36
C ALA A 162 -3.59 12.16 13.99
N THR A 163 -2.65 12.23 13.04
CA THR A 163 -2.73 11.46 11.78
C THR A 163 -2.36 10.01 12.03
N GLY A 164 -2.94 9.04 11.31
CA GLY A 164 -2.53 7.62 11.40
C GLY A 164 -1.01 7.40 11.24
N ALA A 165 -0.37 8.14 10.33
CA ALA A 165 1.09 8.11 10.14
C ALA A 165 1.89 8.53 11.40
N PHE A 166 1.32 9.36 12.28
CA PHE A 166 1.95 9.77 13.53
C PHE A 166 2.11 8.58 14.49
N CYS A 167 1.23 7.60 14.38
CA CYS A 167 1.25 6.36 15.13
C CYS A 167 2.21 5.32 14.51
N GLU A 168 2.43 5.41 13.19
CA GLU A 168 3.26 4.47 12.42
C GLU A 168 4.75 4.87 12.38
N ILE A 169 5.08 6.13 12.64
CA ILE A 169 6.46 6.60 12.89
C ILE A 169 6.88 6.06 14.28
N ALA A 170 7.01 4.74 14.35
CA ALA A 170 7.30 4.00 15.56
C ALA A 170 8.69 4.37 16.09
N ASN A 171 8.76 4.60 17.40
CA ASN A 171 9.95 4.54 18.25
C ASN A 171 11.24 5.09 17.62
N ILE A 172 11.25 6.36 17.19
CA ILE A 172 12.53 7.05 16.96
C ILE A 172 13.22 7.17 18.32
N SER A 173 14.14 6.24 18.63
CA SER A 173 15.08 6.40 19.73
C SER A 173 16.12 7.41 19.29
N MET A 174 16.08 8.60 19.88
CA MET A 174 17.11 9.60 19.62
C MET A 174 18.30 9.26 20.51
N ASN A 175 19.26 8.49 19.99
CA ASN A 175 20.57 8.29 20.61
C ASN A 175 21.62 9.14 19.89
N ALA A 176 21.60 10.45 20.14
CA ALA A 176 22.75 11.31 19.87
C ALA A 176 23.60 11.39 21.15
N SER A 177 24.93 11.47 21.02
CA SER A 177 25.95 11.24 22.07
C SER A 177 25.82 12.02 23.40
N ARG A 178 24.77 12.82 23.63
CA ARG A 178 24.49 13.58 24.86
C ARG A 178 23.01 13.66 25.28
N VAL A 179 22.07 13.06 24.53
CA VAL A 179 20.63 13.10 24.86
C VAL A 179 20.02 11.73 24.54
N SER A 180 19.61 11.00 25.57
CA SER A 180 18.72 9.83 25.43
C SER A 180 17.29 10.33 25.68
N LYS A 181 16.52 10.46 24.61
CA LYS A 181 15.07 10.68 24.67
C LYS A 181 14.39 9.60 23.87
N ASP A 182 13.53 8.86 24.56
CA ASP A 182 12.71 7.82 23.94
C ASP A 182 11.33 8.39 23.68
N PHE A 183 10.96 8.42 22.41
CA PHE A 183 9.65 8.84 21.95
C PHE A 183 8.80 7.61 21.74
N THR A 184 7.77 7.45 22.55
CA THR A 184 6.77 6.39 22.40
C THR A 184 5.48 7.01 21.89
N TYR A 185 4.88 6.37 20.89
CA TYR A 185 3.62 6.77 20.31
C TYR A 185 2.60 5.67 20.53
N SER A 186 1.42 6.02 21.00
CA SER A 186 0.29 5.09 21.10
C SER A 186 -0.95 5.79 20.61
N CYS A 187 -1.74 5.12 19.78
CA CYS A 187 -3.00 5.65 19.32
C CYS A 187 -4.09 4.68 19.75
N ASN A 188 -5.07 5.19 20.50
CA ASN A 188 -6.30 4.46 20.68
C ASN A 188 -7.01 4.53 19.33
N THR A 189 -7.10 3.41 18.64
CA THR A 189 -7.90 3.23 17.42
C THR A 189 -9.40 3.24 17.73
N THR A 190 -9.85 4.20 18.54
CA THR A 190 -11.26 4.54 18.72
C THR A 190 -11.55 5.84 17.96
N PRO A 191 -11.88 5.76 16.66
CA PRO A 191 -12.23 6.93 15.88
C PRO A 191 -13.66 7.37 16.22
N ALA A 192 -13.83 8.60 16.71
CA ALA A 192 -15.14 9.21 16.97
C ALA A 192 -15.29 10.52 16.19
N GLY A 193 -15.52 10.40 14.88
CA GLY A 193 -15.95 11.48 13.99
C GLY A 193 -16.55 10.87 12.73
N SER A 194 -17.89 10.78 12.68
CA SER A 194 -18.72 10.17 11.62
C SER A 194 -17.99 9.09 10.82
N VAL A 195 -17.59 8.04 11.53
CA VAL A 195 -16.92 6.91 10.93
C VAL A 195 -18.00 6.13 10.21
N LEU A 196 -17.85 6.03 8.90
CA LEU A 196 -18.73 5.17 8.12
C LEU A 196 -18.61 3.77 8.71
N GLU A 197 -19.70 3.25 9.24
CA GLU A 197 -19.77 1.86 9.68
C GLU A 197 -20.26 1.03 8.50
N CYS A 198 -19.52 -0.02 8.16
CA CYS A 198 -19.87 -0.93 7.09
C CYS A 198 -20.12 -2.32 7.69
N THR A 199 -21.15 -3.03 7.24
CA THR A 199 -21.26 -4.46 7.55
C THR A 199 -20.14 -5.21 6.84
N SER A 200 -19.35 -5.99 7.58
CA SER A 200 -18.33 -6.87 7.02
C SER A 200 -18.79 -8.32 7.07
N CYS A 201 -18.95 -8.94 5.90
CA CYS A 201 -19.35 -10.34 5.78
C CYS A 201 -18.94 -10.98 4.45
N PHE A 202 -18.85 -12.30 4.47
CA PHE A 202 -18.68 -13.15 3.31
C PHE A 202 -19.74 -14.25 3.34
N VAL A 203 -20.39 -14.50 2.22
CA VAL A 203 -21.32 -15.62 2.06
C VAL A 203 -21.20 -16.20 0.65
N SER A 204 -21.26 -17.53 0.56
CA SER A 204 -21.34 -18.28 -0.68
C SER A 204 -22.78 -18.72 -0.94
N GLY A 205 -23.22 -18.68 -2.19
CA GLY A 205 -24.56 -19.09 -2.61
C GLY A 205 -25.70 -18.12 -2.23
N ALA A 206 -25.40 -16.91 -1.76
CA ALA A 206 -26.41 -15.94 -1.35
C ALA A 206 -26.09 -14.50 -1.79
N THR A 207 -27.14 -13.70 -1.98
CA THR A 207 -27.05 -12.29 -2.41
C THR A 207 -27.17 -11.29 -1.27
N SER A 208 -27.28 -11.77 -0.03
CA SER A 208 -27.27 -10.96 1.18
C SER A 208 -26.55 -11.67 2.31
N CYS A 209 -25.85 -10.91 3.16
CA CYS A 209 -25.21 -11.43 4.36
C CYS A 209 -25.42 -10.50 5.54
N LYS A 210 -25.46 -11.09 6.74
CA LYS A 210 -25.36 -10.41 8.03
C LYS A 210 -23.96 -10.62 8.57
N GLY A 211 -23.38 -9.59 9.17
CA GLY A 211 -22.01 -9.64 9.69
C GLY A 211 -21.78 -8.55 10.71
N SER A 212 -20.54 -8.45 11.18
CA SER A 212 -20.15 -7.45 12.16
C SER A 212 -20.16 -6.05 11.54
N SER A 213 -20.63 -5.06 12.28
CA SER A 213 -20.40 -3.65 11.94
C SER A 213 -18.93 -3.34 12.19
N VAL A 214 -18.23 -2.82 11.17
CA VAL A 214 -16.83 -2.41 11.28
C VAL A 214 -16.67 -0.97 10.84
N PHE A 215 -15.72 -0.28 11.46
CA PHE A 215 -15.38 1.09 11.15
C PHE A 215 -14.51 1.19 9.89
N CYS A 216 -14.89 2.06 8.96
CA CYS A 216 -14.26 2.18 7.63
C CYS A 216 -13.24 3.34 7.63
N PRO A 217 -12.03 3.16 7.05
CA PRO A 217 -11.05 4.25 6.95
C PRO A 217 -11.57 5.44 6.13
N GLN A 218 -11.01 6.64 6.33
CA GLN A 218 -11.39 7.80 5.52
C GLN A 218 -11.09 7.57 4.03
N GLY A 219 -12.02 7.96 3.15
CA GLY A 219 -11.95 7.67 1.70
C GLY A 219 -12.47 6.28 1.29
N TYR A 220 -12.96 5.51 2.26
CA TYR A 220 -13.63 4.23 2.02
C TYR A 220 -15.15 4.40 2.09
N VAL A 221 -15.84 3.48 1.44
CA VAL A 221 -17.31 3.39 1.39
C VAL A 221 -17.75 1.95 1.70
N CYS A 222 -19.01 1.76 2.10
CA CYS A 222 -19.58 0.43 2.23
C CYS A 222 -19.72 -0.16 0.82
N ALA A 223 -19.04 -1.25 0.53
CA ALA A 223 -19.14 -1.92 -0.76
C ALA A 223 -19.80 -3.29 -0.61
N SER A 224 -20.68 -3.63 -1.56
CA SER A 224 -21.12 -5.00 -1.84
C SER A 224 -20.49 -5.43 -3.15
N ILE A 225 -19.67 -6.47 -3.08
CA ILE A 225 -18.99 -7.06 -4.22
C ILE A 225 -19.60 -8.42 -4.47
N PHE A 226 -20.21 -8.57 -5.64
CA PHE A 226 -20.80 -9.81 -6.10
C PHE A 226 -19.81 -10.48 -7.04
N THR A 227 -19.58 -11.77 -6.81
CA THR A 227 -18.80 -12.63 -7.71
C THR A 227 -19.71 -13.75 -8.18
N LYS A 228 -20.01 -13.80 -9.47
CA LYS A 228 -20.80 -14.88 -10.08
C LYS A 228 -19.87 -15.80 -10.84
N THR A 229 -19.86 -17.09 -10.50
CA THR A 229 -19.13 -18.12 -11.23
C THR A 229 -20.14 -18.98 -11.96
N ALA A 230 -20.08 -18.98 -13.28
CA ALA A 230 -20.87 -19.86 -14.14
C ALA A 230 -19.98 -21.01 -14.62
N THR A 231 -20.36 -22.24 -14.31
CA THR A 231 -19.74 -23.48 -14.80
C THR A 231 -20.76 -24.26 -15.63
N LYS A 232 -20.39 -25.43 -16.14
CA LYS A 232 -21.35 -26.36 -16.78
C LYS A 232 -22.36 -26.93 -15.78
N ASP A 233 -21.98 -27.04 -14.52
CA ASP A 233 -22.77 -27.68 -13.46
C ASP A 233 -23.75 -26.72 -12.77
N GLY A 234 -23.65 -25.41 -13.08
CA GLY A 234 -24.56 -24.39 -12.59
C GLY A 234 -23.89 -23.03 -12.40
N GLU A 235 -24.63 -22.12 -11.79
CA GLU A 235 -24.11 -20.81 -11.39
C GLU A 235 -24.06 -20.69 -9.86
N THR A 236 -22.96 -20.16 -9.34
CA THR A 236 -22.81 -19.80 -7.93
C THR A 236 -22.55 -18.31 -7.79
N VAL A 237 -23.14 -17.69 -6.76
CA VAL A 237 -22.94 -16.26 -6.46
C VAL A 237 -22.39 -16.12 -5.05
N ASN A 238 -21.26 -15.45 -4.95
CA ASN A 238 -20.62 -15.09 -3.69
C ASN A 238 -20.79 -13.59 -3.45
N LEU A 239 -21.08 -13.21 -2.21
CA LEU A 239 -21.16 -11.83 -1.78
C LEU A 239 -20.07 -11.54 -0.75
N ILE A 240 -19.36 -10.46 -0.98
CA ILE A 240 -18.47 -9.82 -0.01
C ILE A 240 -19.03 -8.45 0.32
N ARG A 241 -19.21 -8.17 1.62
CA ARG A 241 -19.38 -6.80 2.13
C ARG A 241 -18.18 -6.42 2.96
N SER A 242 -17.61 -5.25 2.68
CA SER A 242 -16.52 -4.67 3.46
C SER A 242 -16.32 -3.19 3.14
N CYS A 243 -15.43 -2.54 3.88
CA CYS A 243 -14.92 -1.22 3.57
C CYS A 243 -14.08 -1.30 2.28
N GLN A 244 -14.37 -0.49 1.27
CA GLN A 244 -13.53 -0.40 0.06
C GLN A 244 -13.21 1.06 -0.30
N PRO A 245 -12.03 1.33 -0.88
CA PRO A 245 -11.75 2.64 -1.45
C PRO A 245 -12.82 3.03 -2.48
N VAL A 246 -13.26 4.29 -2.47
CA VAL A 246 -14.30 4.79 -3.39
C VAL A 246 -14.03 4.49 -4.88
N ARG A 247 -12.75 4.45 -5.29
CA ARG A 247 -12.33 4.09 -6.66
C ARG A 247 -12.70 2.67 -7.10
N LYS A 248 -12.96 1.77 -6.15
CA LYS A 248 -13.36 0.38 -6.43
C LYS A 248 -14.87 0.22 -6.58
N CYS A 249 -15.63 1.31 -6.56
CA CYS A 249 -17.08 1.29 -6.70
C CYS A 249 -17.54 1.30 -8.14
N SER A 250 -18.71 0.71 -8.38
CA SER A 250 -19.31 0.61 -9.71
C SER A 250 -18.37 -0.04 -10.74
N GLN A 251 -17.50 -0.94 -10.26
CA GLN A 251 -16.60 -1.70 -11.12
C GLN A 251 -17.32 -2.94 -11.62
N TYR A 252 -17.15 -3.23 -12.90
CA TYR A 252 -17.61 -4.47 -13.51
C TYR A 252 -16.46 -5.10 -14.27
N GLY A 253 -16.25 -6.40 -14.10
CA GLY A 253 -15.25 -7.14 -14.84
C GLY A 253 -15.62 -8.59 -15.01
N THR A 254 -15.03 -9.24 -16.01
CA THR A 254 -15.21 -10.67 -16.24
C THR A 254 -13.87 -11.35 -16.42
N MET A 255 -13.82 -12.63 -16.08
CA MET A 255 -12.69 -13.50 -16.27
C MET A 255 -13.18 -14.88 -16.74
N SER A 256 -12.71 -15.34 -17.89
CA SER A 256 -12.98 -16.69 -18.39
C SER A 256 -11.76 -17.58 -18.20
N TYR A 257 -11.98 -18.84 -17.81
CA TYR A 257 -10.96 -19.89 -17.74
C TYR A 257 -11.56 -21.22 -18.21
N SER A 258 -10.77 -22.29 -18.23
CA SER A 258 -11.18 -23.58 -18.78
C SER A 258 -12.39 -24.16 -18.03
N GLY A 259 -13.56 -24.06 -18.65
CA GLY A 259 -14.81 -24.63 -18.15
C GLY A 259 -15.69 -23.69 -17.31
N ALA A 260 -15.28 -22.44 -17.10
CA ALA A 260 -16.02 -21.52 -16.26
C ALA A 260 -15.77 -20.04 -16.57
N LYS A 261 -16.73 -19.20 -16.18
CA LYS A 261 -16.66 -17.75 -16.31
C LYS A 261 -17.01 -17.09 -14.99
N ILE A 262 -16.15 -16.18 -14.54
CA ILE A 262 -16.32 -15.38 -13.35
C ILE A 262 -16.72 -13.96 -13.76
N SER A 263 -17.75 -13.42 -13.13
CA SER A 263 -18.16 -12.03 -13.27
C SER A 263 -18.08 -11.34 -11.93
N PHE A 264 -17.48 -10.15 -11.90
CA PHE A 264 -17.32 -9.30 -10.72
C PHE A 264 -18.12 -8.03 -10.90
N LEU A 265 -18.86 -7.64 -9.86
CA LEU A 265 -19.58 -6.38 -9.85
C LEU A 265 -19.57 -5.77 -8.45
N SER A 266 -19.20 -4.49 -8.34
CA SER A 266 -19.24 -3.76 -7.08
C SER A 266 -20.29 -2.64 -7.08
N LYS A 267 -21.03 -2.51 -5.98
CA LYS A 267 -21.90 -1.37 -5.68
C LYS A 267 -21.53 -0.82 -4.32
N CYS A 268 -21.63 0.50 -4.16
CA CYS A 268 -21.23 1.16 -2.94
C CYS A 268 -22.26 2.18 -2.46
N CYS A 269 -22.18 2.52 -1.18
CA CYS A 269 -22.95 3.57 -0.55
C CYS A 269 -22.15 4.18 0.61
N ALA A 270 -22.52 5.41 0.98
CA ALA A 270 -21.76 6.25 1.92
C ALA A 270 -22.49 6.49 3.26
N ASN A 271 -23.54 5.72 3.55
CA ASN A 271 -24.33 5.81 4.79
C ASN A 271 -23.99 4.64 5.71
N ASN A 272 -24.13 4.83 7.02
CA ASN A 272 -23.84 3.77 7.99
C ASN A 272 -24.68 2.51 7.74
N ASN A 273 -24.00 1.36 7.74
CA ASN A 273 -24.53 0.02 7.53
C ASN A 273 -25.47 -0.10 6.33
N CYS A 274 -25.23 0.71 5.31
CA CYS A 274 -26.03 0.68 4.10
C CYS A 274 -25.78 -0.62 3.33
N THR A 275 -26.84 -1.09 2.69
CA THR A 275 -26.83 -2.33 1.90
C THR A 275 -27.07 -1.96 0.45
N PRO A 276 -26.00 -1.82 -0.37
CA PRO A 276 -26.15 -1.56 -1.79
C PRO A 276 -27.08 -2.59 -2.43
N SER A 277 -27.99 -2.12 -3.29
CA SER A 277 -28.95 -2.97 -3.98
C SER A 277 -28.25 -4.02 -4.85
N ILE A 278 -28.90 -5.18 -5.02
CA ILE A 278 -28.41 -6.25 -5.89
C ILE A 278 -28.31 -5.70 -7.33
N PRO A 279 -27.16 -5.83 -7.99
CA PRO A 279 -26.96 -5.29 -9.32
C PRO A 279 -27.54 -6.21 -10.41
N THR A 280 -27.96 -5.61 -11.52
CA THR A 280 -28.23 -6.34 -12.77
C THR A 280 -26.93 -6.67 -13.47
N TRP A 281 -26.70 -7.94 -13.79
CA TRP A 281 -25.49 -8.39 -14.50
C TRP A 281 -25.54 -7.93 -15.96
N PRO A 282 -24.49 -7.26 -16.47
CA PRO A 282 -24.39 -6.92 -17.89
C PRO A 282 -24.40 -8.19 -18.76
N ASN A 283 -25.10 -8.13 -19.89
CA ASN A 283 -25.12 -9.23 -20.85
C ASN A 283 -23.71 -9.53 -21.36
N SER A 284 -23.32 -10.80 -21.34
CA SER A 284 -22.03 -11.24 -21.88
C SER A 284 -22.09 -11.29 -23.40
N ASN A 285 -21.38 -10.40 -24.08
CA ASN A 285 -21.18 -10.51 -25.52
C ASN A 285 -20.14 -11.61 -25.82
N SER A 286 -20.44 -12.53 -26.73
CA SER A 286 -19.63 -13.72 -27.03
C SER A 286 -18.69 -13.56 -28.23
N THR A 287 -18.48 -12.33 -28.73
CA THR A 287 -17.63 -12.11 -29.91
C THR A 287 -16.19 -12.57 -29.65
N VAL A 288 -15.71 -13.56 -30.40
CA VAL A 288 -14.35 -14.11 -30.25
C VAL A 288 -13.30 -13.04 -30.61
N LYS A 289 -12.24 -12.92 -29.80
CA LYS A 289 -11.10 -12.01 -30.03
C LYS A 289 -9.84 -12.82 -30.36
N ARG A 290 -8.89 -12.20 -31.07
CA ARG A 290 -7.62 -12.82 -31.52
C ARG A 290 -6.57 -13.03 -30.42
N ARG A 291 -6.92 -12.90 -29.13
CA ARG A 291 -5.97 -13.03 -28.02
C ARG A 291 -6.19 -14.35 -27.29
N THR A 292 -5.11 -15.09 -27.10
CA THR A 292 -5.08 -16.27 -26.21
C THR A 292 -4.46 -15.92 -24.88
N CYS A 293 -4.91 -16.60 -23.83
CA CYS A 293 -4.29 -16.55 -22.51
C CYS A 293 -4.11 -17.97 -21.96
N PRO A 294 -3.03 -18.20 -21.18
CA PRO A 294 -2.93 -19.34 -20.28
C PRO A 294 -4.18 -19.50 -19.41
N SER A 295 -4.61 -20.74 -19.26
CA SER A 295 -5.72 -21.12 -18.38
C SER A 295 -5.29 -22.22 -17.42
N CYS A 296 -5.68 -22.08 -16.15
CA CYS A 296 -5.58 -23.11 -15.13
C CYS A 296 -6.51 -22.81 -13.95
N SER A 297 -6.83 -23.85 -13.17
CA SER A 297 -7.56 -23.79 -11.91
C SER A 297 -6.95 -24.79 -10.95
N SER A 298 -6.64 -24.39 -9.71
CA SER A 298 -6.01 -25.23 -8.69
C SER A 298 -6.48 -24.81 -7.31
N ASN A 299 -6.64 -25.77 -6.40
CA ASN A 299 -6.98 -25.52 -4.99
C ASN A 299 -5.72 -25.25 -4.14
N ASN A 300 -4.76 -24.52 -4.71
CA ASN A 300 -3.49 -24.16 -4.08
C ASN A 300 -3.08 -22.75 -4.52
N SER A 301 -2.13 -22.13 -3.82
CA SER A 301 -1.56 -20.80 -4.13
C SER A 301 -0.98 -20.65 -5.55
N SER A 302 -0.74 -21.74 -6.26
CA SER A 302 -0.29 -21.73 -7.65
C SER A 302 -1.08 -22.72 -8.50
N CYS A 303 -1.26 -22.35 -9.77
CA CYS A 303 -1.72 -23.27 -10.80
C CYS A 303 -0.71 -23.27 -11.94
N THR A 304 -0.27 -24.48 -12.31
CA THR A 304 0.60 -24.69 -13.46
C THR A 304 -0.24 -24.64 -14.73
N TYR A 305 0.31 -24.01 -15.76
CA TYR A 305 -0.29 -23.86 -17.08
C TYR A 305 -0.90 -25.20 -17.55
N SER A 306 -2.21 -25.24 -17.81
CA SER A 306 -2.85 -26.46 -18.34
C SER A 306 -3.11 -26.35 -19.83
N ASN A 307 -3.74 -25.27 -20.30
CA ASN A 307 -4.14 -25.06 -21.70
C ASN A 307 -4.22 -23.57 -22.06
N GLU A 308 -4.28 -23.23 -23.36
CA GLU A 308 -4.68 -21.89 -23.82
C GLU A 308 -6.18 -21.80 -24.02
N ILE A 309 -6.75 -20.63 -23.74
CA ILE A 309 -8.12 -20.28 -24.11
C ILE A 309 -8.14 -19.02 -24.97
N GLN A 310 -9.13 -18.94 -25.86
CA GLN A 310 -9.38 -17.74 -26.67
C GLN A 310 -10.22 -16.75 -25.85
N CYS A 311 -9.77 -15.50 -25.76
CA CYS A 311 -10.53 -14.46 -25.08
C CYS A 311 -11.76 -14.06 -25.91
N THR A 312 -12.86 -13.76 -25.24
CA THR A 312 -14.14 -13.42 -25.89
C THR A 312 -14.73 -12.14 -25.31
N GLY A 313 -15.59 -11.48 -26.09
CA GLY A 313 -16.31 -10.29 -25.68
C GLY A 313 -15.38 -9.12 -25.35
N ASN A 314 -15.46 -8.68 -24.09
CA ASN A 314 -14.73 -7.57 -23.51
C ASN A 314 -13.42 -7.98 -22.79
N GLU A 315 -13.08 -9.28 -22.79
CA GLU A 315 -11.87 -9.79 -22.16
C GLU A 315 -10.68 -9.60 -23.10
N THR A 316 -9.74 -8.75 -22.69
CA THR A 316 -8.63 -8.30 -23.56
C THR A 316 -7.26 -8.47 -22.92
N ILE A 317 -7.15 -8.97 -21.69
CA ILE A 317 -5.88 -9.14 -20.98
C ILE A 317 -5.84 -10.48 -20.25
N CYS A 318 -4.65 -11.01 -20.02
CA CYS A 318 -4.50 -12.22 -19.23
C CYS A 318 -4.44 -11.86 -17.75
N VAL A 319 -5.18 -12.61 -16.94
CA VAL A 319 -5.38 -12.35 -15.52
C VAL A 319 -5.01 -13.62 -14.75
N SER A 320 -4.27 -13.45 -13.66
CA SER A 320 -4.08 -14.45 -12.60
C SER A 320 -4.85 -13.98 -11.37
N ARG A 321 -5.73 -14.82 -10.86
CA ARG A 321 -6.47 -14.60 -9.63
C ARG A 321 -5.98 -15.57 -8.57
N ASN A 322 -5.69 -15.05 -7.38
CA ASN A 322 -5.40 -15.86 -6.20
C ASN A 322 -6.41 -15.53 -5.13
N LEU A 323 -7.14 -16.53 -4.65
CA LEU A 323 -8.02 -16.46 -3.50
C LEU A 323 -7.36 -17.20 -2.34
N GLN A 324 -7.39 -16.58 -1.17
CA GLN A 324 -6.96 -17.17 0.09
C GLN A 324 -8.04 -16.89 1.13
N THR A 325 -8.53 -17.95 1.76
CA THR A 325 -9.44 -17.88 2.90
C THR A 325 -8.73 -18.45 4.12
N SER A 326 -8.96 -17.88 5.30
CA SER A 326 -8.36 -18.35 6.55
C SER A 326 -9.29 -18.10 7.76
N GLY A 327 -9.13 -18.87 8.83
CA GLY A 327 -9.97 -18.78 10.04
C GLY A 327 -10.78 -20.06 10.23
N ALA A 328 -12.10 -19.94 10.41
CA ALA A 328 -13.01 -21.09 10.57
C ALA A 328 -13.00 -22.05 9.37
N MET A 329 -12.56 -21.58 8.21
CA MET A 329 -12.29 -22.35 7.01
C MET A 329 -11.01 -21.79 6.37
N SER A 330 -10.17 -22.68 5.84
CA SER A 330 -8.92 -22.31 5.20
C SER A 330 -8.80 -23.01 3.85
N GLU A 331 -8.93 -22.23 2.78
CA GLU A 331 -8.83 -22.70 1.40
C GLU A 331 -8.00 -21.71 0.58
N GLU A 332 -7.20 -22.24 -0.34
CA GLU A 332 -6.50 -21.45 -1.35
C GLU A 332 -6.93 -21.88 -2.74
N GLU A 333 -7.01 -20.91 -3.65
CA GLU A 333 -7.36 -21.17 -5.04
C GLU A 333 -6.56 -20.24 -5.96
N ALA A 334 -6.01 -20.80 -7.03
CA ALA A 334 -5.32 -20.06 -8.09
C ALA A 334 -5.98 -20.35 -9.43
N ILE A 335 -6.36 -19.28 -10.14
CA ILE A 335 -6.99 -19.34 -11.45
C ILE A 335 -6.22 -18.44 -12.42
N ARG A 336 -6.04 -18.89 -13.67
CA ARG A 336 -5.54 -18.06 -14.77
C ARG A 336 -6.49 -18.11 -15.95
N GLY A 337 -6.56 -17.03 -16.71
CA GLY A 337 -7.40 -16.96 -17.89
C GLY A 337 -7.44 -15.59 -18.56
N CYS A 338 -8.44 -15.39 -19.40
CA CYS A 338 -8.75 -14.12 -20.05
C CYS A 338 -9.59 -13.26 -19.11
N GLY A 339 -9.36 -11.95 -19.06
CA GLY A 339 -10.17 -11.04 -18.27
C GLY A 339 -10.23 -9.62 -18.82
N THR A 340 -11.06 -8.80 -18.17
CA THR A 340 -11.20 -7.37 -18.48
C THR A 340 -10.14 -6.54 -17.74
N THR A 341 -9.77 -5.39 -18.29
CA THR A 341 -8.81 -4.47 -17.65
C THR A 341 -9.31 -3.91 -16.31
N SER A 342 -10.62 -3.85 -16.09
CA SER A 342 -11.24 -3.48 -14.81
C SER A 342 -10.79 -4.37 -13.63
N LEU A 343 -10.52 -5.66 -13.86
CA LEU A 343 -9.97 -6.54 -12.83
C LEU A 343 -8.56 -6.13 -12.40
N CYS A 344 -7.78 -5.59 -13.33
CA CYS A 344 -6.43 -5.08 -13.06
C CYS A 344 -6.46 -3.82 -12.19
N PHE A 345 -7.48 -2.98 -12.36
CA PHE A 345 -7.67 -1.80 -11.52
C PHE A 345 -8.08 -2.16 -10.09
N LEU A 346 -8.79 -3.28 -9.89
CA LEU A 346 -9.16 -3.74 -8.56
C LEU A 346 -7.94 -4.14 -7.72
N LYS A 347 -6.91 -4.74 -8.34
CA LYS A 347 -5.65 -5.27 -7.76
C LYS A 347 -5.85 -6.32 -6.67
N SER A 348 -6.56 -6.00 -5.61
CA SER A 348 -6.87 -6.90 -4.50
C SER A 348 -8.20 -6.57 -3.84
N LEU A 349 -8.83 -7.54 -3.19
CA LEU A 349 -10.02 -7.41 -2.37
C LEU A 349 -9.79 -8.16 -1.07
N SER A 350 -10.32 -7.63 0.03
CA SER A 350 -10.30 -8.31 1.30
C SER A 350 -11.56 -8.06 2.10
N ALA A 351 -11.94 -9.04 2.91
CA ALA A 351 -13.03 -8.94 3.87
C ALA A 351 -12.85 -9.96 4.98
N THR A 352 -13.43 -9.65 6.14
CA THR A 352 -13.44 -10.53 7.30
C THR A 352 -14.87 -10.64 7.82
N GLY A 353 -15.38 -11.85 8.01
CA GLY A 353 -16.73 -12.03 8.58
C GLY A 353 -17.07 -13.49 8.77
N GLY A 354 -17.92 -13.78 9.77
CA GLY A 354 -18.30 -15.16 10.11
C GLY A 354 -17.13 -16.04 10.54
N GLY A 355 -16.06 -15.45 11.11
CA GLY A 355 -14.84 -16.17 11.48
C GLY A 355 -13.92 -16.52 10.31
N VAL A 356 -14.21 -16.05 9.09
CA VAL A 356 -13.38 -16.26 7.89
C VAL A 356 -12.81 -14.93 7.40
N ASN A 357 -11.52 -14.92 7.12
CA ASN A 357 -10.82 -13.85 6.40
C ASN A 357 -10.68 -14.27 4.95
N VAL A 358 -11.01 -13.38 4.03
CA VAL A 358 -10.89 -13.62 2.59
C VAL A 358 -9.96 -12.56 2.01
N LYS A 359 -8.96 -13.01 1.24
CA LYS A 359 -8.05 -12.16 0.47
C LYS A 359 -8.05 -12.64 -0.97
N MET A 360 -8.31 -11.74 -1.90
CA MET A 360 -8.33 -12.01 -3.33
C MET A 360 -7.37 -11.06 -4.03
N ASN A 361 -6.50 -11.55 -4.89
CA ASN A 361 -5.56 -10.73 -5.65
C ASN A 361 -5.71 -10.99 -7.14
N PHE A 362 -5.53 -9.95 -7.94
CA PHE A 362 -5.55 -9.98 -9.40
C PHE A 362 -4.24 -9.44 -9.94
N THR A 363 -3.57 -10.25 -10.76
CA THR A 363 -2.35 -9.87 -11.45
C THR A 363 -2.61 -9.94 -12.94
N CYS A 364 -2.45 -8.82 -13.64
CA CYS A 364 -2.62 -8.77 -15.08
C CYS A 364 -1.28 -8.76 -15.79
N TYR A 365 -1.20 -9.47 -16.91
CA TYR A 365 0.00 -9.58 -17.71
C TYR A 365 -0.36 -9.69 -19.19
N SER A 366 0.57 -9.27 -20.05
CA SER A 366 0.40 -9.26 -21.51
C SER A 366 0.58 -10.65 -22.16
N GLY A 367 0.46 -11.73 -21.39
CA GLY A 367 0.86 -13.08 -21.79
C GLY A 367 -0.08 -13.71 -22.82
N GLY A 368 0.04 -13.29 -24.07
CA GLY A 368 -0.58 -13.94 -25.21
C GLY A 368 0.20 -13.60 -26.47
N SER A 369 0.80 -14.61 -27.07
CA SER A 369 1.39 -14.58 -28.41
C SER A 369 0.37 -13.97 -29.38
N ILE A 370 0.69 -12.85 -30.01
CA ILE A 370 -0.05 -12.42 -31.20
C ILE A 370 0.09 -13.59 -32.19
N LEU A 371 -1.03 -14.15 -32.66
CA LEU A 371 -1.03 -15.08 -33.80
C LEU A 371 -0.19 -14.44 -34.91
N ARG A 372 1.09 -14.85 -35.01
CA ARG A 372 1.93 -14.56 -36.17
C ARG A 372 1.26 -15.35 -37.28
N TYR A 373 0.44 -14.65 -38.07
CA TYR A 373 0.17 -15.10 -39.42
C TYR A 373 1.52 -15.46 -40.03
N GLY A 374 1.66 -16.73 -40.42
CA GLY A 374 2.84 -17.23 -41.07
C GLY A 374 3.09 -16.42 -42.33
N ILE A 375 3.96 -15.43 -42.23
CA ILE A 375 4.77 -15.04 -43.38
C ILE A 375 5.87 -16.10 -43.37
N LEU A 376 5.59 -17.21 -44.06
CA LEU A 376 6.62 -18.05 -44.64
C LEU A 376 7.54 -17.09 -45.38
N PHE A 377 8.72 -16.80 -44.81
CA PHE A 377 9.84 -16.37 -45.62
C PHE A 377 10.19 -17.58 -46.48
N PRO A 378 9.99 -17.53 -47.81
CA PRO A 378 10.49 -18.59 -48.66
C PRO A 378 12.00 -18.41 -48.68
N PHE A 379 12.70 -19.26 -47.93
CA PHE A 379 14.00 -19.69 -48.39
C PHE A 379 13.77 -20.37 -49.74
N TRP A 380 14.59 -19.96 -50.73
CA TRP A 380 14.65 -20.43 -52.11
C TRP A 380 13.71 -19.72 -53.08
N ILE A 381 14.28 -18.82 -53.89
CA ILE A 381 14.32 -18.92 -55.36
C ILE A 381 15.22 -17.78 -55.94
N PHE A 382 16.11 -18.15 -56.87
CA PHE A 382 17.01 -17.36 -57.76
C PHE A 382 18.07 -16.46 -57.07
N ASN A 383 19.40 -16.63 -57.12
CA ASN A 383 20.33 -17.24 -58.09
C ASN A 383 19.84 -17.25 -59.53
N TYR A 384 19.79 -16.09 -60.19
CA TYR A 384 20.18 -15.85 -61.59
C TYR A 384 19.76 -14.43 -62.02
N LEU A 385 20.71 -13.51 -62.01
CA LEU A 385 20.84 -12.34 -62.90
C LEU A 385 22.27 -11.83 -62.64
N LEU A 386 23.25 -12.44 -63.32
CA LEU A 386 24.00 -11.82 -64.42
C LEU A 386 24.47 -10.40 -64.07
N GLN A 387 25.79 -10.19 -63.93
CA GLN A 387 26.60 -9.76 -65.07
C GLN A 387 25.87 -8.72 -65.93
N THR A 388 26.00 -7.44 -65.56
CA THR A 388 26.55 -6.37 -66.41
C THR A 388 26.48 -5.05 -65.65
N LEU A 389 27.60 -4.32 -65.70
CA LEU A 389 27.94 -3.01 -65.10
C LEU A 389 28.50 -3.06 -63.68
#